data_AF-A0A257E916-F1
#
_entry.id   AF-A0A257E916-F1
#
_cell.length_a   1.000
_cell.length_b   1.000
_cell.length_c   1.000
_cell.angle_alpha   90.00
_cell.angle_beta   90.00
_cell.angle_gamma   90.00
#
_symmetry.space_group_name_H-M   'P 1'
#
loop_
_entity.id
_entity.type
_entity.pdbx_description
1 polymer ?
#
loop_
_entity_poly.entity_id
_entity_poly.type
_entity_poly.pdbx_seq_one_letter_code
_entity_poly.pdbx_strand_id
1 'polypeptide(L)'
;MKFAYVLISFSILLSSCANNKAVTIVQTQSIEPLEAIKAFEAICLKTAPSFSGAAQVATAFGITAITNLGFMKMGFNKDQSMGIQIKSDKECVITTPSQRINGLTTQFLGAVSRYANAPSLDKVPSKVNINGVPFIFHHDRKGGEAYVMLKANG
;
A
#
# COMPACT_ATOMS: atom_id res chain seq x y z
N MET A 1 -18.67 -60.54 53.82
CA MET A 1 -18.57 -59.12 53.43
C MET A 1 -17.08 -58.77 53.38
N LYS A 2 -16.56 -58.36 52.21
CA LYS A 2 -15.13 -58.28 51.91
C LYS A 2 -14.53 -56.94 52.37
N PHE A 3 -13.39 -57.03 53.04
CA PHE A 3 -12.55 -55.94 53.52
C PHE A 3 -11.94 -55.11 52.37
N ALA A 4 -11.79 -53.80 52.55
CA ALA A 4 -10.93 -52.96 51.73
C ALA A 4 -10.17 -51.94 52.60
N TYR A 5 -8.84 -52.00 52.46
CA TYR A 5 -7.76 -51.25 53.11
C TYR A 5 -7.69 -49.80 52.57
N VAL A 6 -7.57 -48.77 53.42
CA VAL A 6 -6.35 -48.07 53.93
C VAL A 6 -5.58 -47.21 52.90
N LEU A 7 -5.59 -45.89 53.19
CA LEU A 7 -4.63 -44.78 52.95
C LEU A 7 -4.19 -44.40 51.53
N ILE A 8 -4.09 -43.08 51.26
CA ILE A 8 -2.83 -42.35 50.99
C ILE A 8 -3.09 -40.85 50.73
N SER A 9 -2.13 -40.06 51.19
CA SER A 9 -2.09 -38.62 51.43
C SER A 9 -1.71 -37.75 50.22
N PHE A 10 -1.98 -36.44 50.39
CA PHE A 10 -1.21 -35.26 49.94
C PHE A 10 -1.01 -34.99 48.44
N SER A 11 -1.44 -33.80 48.00
CA SER A 11 -0.63 -32.87 47.17
C SER A 11 -1.32 -31.51 47.05
N ILE A 12 -0.74 -30.50 47.69
CA ILE A 12 -1.09 -29.08 47.53
C ILE A 12 -0.34 -28.58 46.29
N LEU A 13 -1.07 -28.19 45.24
CA LEU A 13 -0.47 -27.52 44.08
C LEU A 13 -0.56 -26.01 44.27
N LEU A 14 0.57 -25.40 44.63
CA LEU A 14 0.79 -23.96 44.55
C LEU A 14 0.77 -23.53 43.07
N SER A 15 -0.35 -22.94 42.63
CA SER A 15 -0.42 -22.29 41.32
C SER A 15 0.26 -20.93 41.42
N SER A 16 1.51 -20.86 40.95
CA SER A 16 2.24 -19.60 40.78
C SER A 16 1.63 -18.82 39.62
N CYS A 17 1.04 -17.66 39.91
CA CYS A 17 0.67 -16.68 38.89
C CYS A 17 1.96 -16.04 38.35
N ALA A 18 2.59 -16.67 37.35
CA ALA A 18 3.61 -16.01 36.55
C ALA A 18 2.92 -14.91 35.74
N ASN A 19 3.03 -13.68 36.24
CA ASN A 19 2.63 -12.45 35.57
C ASN A 19 3.57 -12.24 34.37
N ASN A 20 3.32 -12.96 33.28
CA ASN A 20 3.90 -12.67 31.98
C ASN A 20 3.24 -11.38 31.48
N LYS A 21 3.73 -10.23 31.94
CA LYS A 21 3.67 -9.04 31.12
C LYS A 21 4.53 -9.34 29.90
N ALA A 22 3.91 -9.93 28.88
CA ALA A 22 4.43 -9.94 27.54
C ALA A 22 4.63 -8.47 27.18
N VAL A 23 5.87 -8.01 27.32
CA VAL A 23 6.33 -6.82 26.63
C VAL A 23 6.25 -7.22 25.16
N THR A 24 5.12 -6.91 24.53
CA THR A 24 5.02 -6.92 23.08
C THR A 24 6.03 -5.90 22.60
N ILE A 25 7.25 -6.36 22.32
CA ILE A 25 8.17 -5.65 21.46
C ILE A 25 7.40 -5.53 20.16
N VAL A 26 6.91 -4.32 19.88
CA VAL A 26 6.39 -3.96 18.57
C VAL A 26 7.55 -4.22 17.63
N GLN A 27 7.55 -5.42 17.03
CA GLN A 27 8.41 -5.72 15.91
C GLN A 27 8.17 -4.58 14.93
N THR A 28 9.23 -3.86 14.60
CA THR A 28 9.29 -3.05 13.39
C THR A 28 9.18 -4.04 12.24
N GLN A 29 7.97 -4.55 12.00
CA GLN A 29 7.63 -5.26 10.80
C GLN A 29 7.93 -4.27 9.69
N SER A 30 8.83 -4.66 8.78
CA SER A 30 8.96 -3.99 7.50
C SER A 30 7.54 -3.78 6.99
N ILE A 31 7.08 -2.52 6.96
CA ILE A 31 5.73 -2.20 6.53
C ILE A 31 5.73 -2.52 5.04
N GLU A 32 5.27 -3.72 4.71
CA GLU A 32 5.11 -4.13 3.33
C GLU A 32 4.24 -3.07 2.65
N PRO A 33 4.66 -2.52 1.49
CA PRO A 33 3.87 -1.51 0.83
C PRO A 33 2.49 -2.05 0.53
N LEU A 34 1.46 -1.27 0.87
CA LEU A 34 0.08 -1.53 0.47
C LEU A 34 0.03 -1.89 -1.03
N GLU A 35 -0.83 -2.83 -1.41
CA GLU A 35 -0.98 -3.28 -2.79
C GLU A 35 -1.17 -2.12 -3.79
N ALA A 36 -1.90 -1.07 -3.40
CA ALA A 36 -2.07 0.14 -4.22
C ALA A 36 -0.77 0.92 -4.45
N ILE A 37 0.15 0.94 -3.48
CA ILE A 37 1.47 1.58 -3.63
C ILE A 37 2.37 0.72 -4.53
N LYS A 38 2.29 -0.61 -4.42
CA LYS A 38 2.96 -1.53 -5.36
C LYS A 38 2.43 -1.35 -6.78
N ALA A 39 1.11 -1.24 -6.92
CA ALA A 39 0.44 -0.94 -8.19
C ALA A 39 0.90 0.42 -8.73
N PHE A 40 0.97 1.45 -7.90
CA PHE A 40 1.47 2.76 -8.31
C PHE A 40 2.91 2.70 -8.82
N GLU A 41 3.79 1.97 -8.13
CA GLU A 41 5.17 1.79 -8.57
C GLU A 41 5.25 1.07 -9.92
N ALA A 42 4.52 -0.03 -10.08
CA ALA A 42 4.54 -0.82 -11.31
C ALA A 42 3.87 -0.11 -12.49
N ILE A 43 2.71 0.49 -12.26
CA ILE A 43 1.85 1.06 -13.30
C ILE A 43 2.28 2.48 -13.64
N CYS A 44 2.55 3.34 -12.65
CA CYS A 44 2.84 4.75 -12.89
C CYS A 44 4.34 5.03 -12.97
N LEU A 45 5.12 4.67 -11.94
CA LEU A 45 6.55 5.00 -11.89
C LEU A 45 7.35 4.28 -12.98
N LYS A 46 7.16 2.96 -13.16
CA LYS A 46 7.90 2.15 -14.14
C LYS A 46 7.52 2.38 -15.60
N THR A 47 6.38 3.02 -15.86
CA THR A 47 5.93 3.32 -17.23
C THR A 47 6.04 4.80 -17.60
N ALA A 48 6.48 5.63 -16.65
CA ALA A 48 6.85 7.01 -16.91
C ALA A 48 8.03 7.11 -17.91
N PRO A 49 8.10 8.17 -18.73
CA PRO A 49 7.32 9.40 -18.62
C PRO A 49 6.05 9.46 -19.50
N SER A 50 5.77 8.44 -20.31
CA SER A 50 4.65 8.44 -21.26
C SER A 50 3.42 7.68 -20.79
N PHE A 51 3.60 6.74 -19.85
CA PHE A 51 2.57 5.82 -19.38
C PHE A 51 2.05 4.84 -20.44
N SER A 52 2.77 4.69 -21.56
CA SER A 52 2.34 3.86 -22.71
C SER A 52 2.09 2.38 -22.37
N GLY A 53 2.84 1.82 -21.40
CA GLY A 53 2.66 0.44 -20.92
C GLY A 53 1.75 0.28 -19.71
N ALA A 54 1.25 1.37 -19.12
CA ALA A 54 0.55 1.35 -17.83
C ALA A 54 -0.69 0.43 -17.84
N ALA A 55 -1.49 0.52 -18.92
CA ALA A 55 -2.69 -0.31 -19.08
C ALA A 55 -2.38 -1.82 -19.13
N GLN A 56 -1.26 -2.20 -19.77
CA GLN A 56 -0.85 -3.61 -19.83
C GLN A 56 -0.38 -4.09 -18.46
N VAL A 57 0.44 -3.29 -17.77
CA VAL A 57 0.95 -3.64 -16.43
C VAL A 57 -0.18 -3.75 -15.40
N ALA A 58 -1.24 -2.94 -15.54
CA ALA A 58 -2.40 -2.96 -14.65
C ALA A 58 -3.15 -4.31 -14.63
N THR A 59 -3.00 -5.14 -15.66
CA THR A 59 -3.59 -6.48 -15.70
C THR A 59 -3.04 -7.40 -14.60
N ALA A 60 -1.79 -7.21 -14.18
CA ALA A 60 -1.19 -7.94 -13.06
C ALA A 60 -1.84 -7.61 -11.70
N PHE A 61 -2.60 -6.52 -11.63
CA PHE A 61 -3.36 -6.07 -10.46
C PHE A 61 -4.87 -6.32 -10.63
N GLY A 62 -5.25 -7.18 -11.57
CA GLY A 62 -6.65 -7.55 -11.82
C GLY A 62 -7.48 -6.51 -12.56
N ILE A 63 -6.87 -5.43 -13.06
CA ILE A 63 -7.54 -4.39 -13.86
C ILE A 63 -7.47 -4.80 -15.33
N THR A 64 -8.42 -5.61 -15.76
CA THR A 64 -8.45 -6.20 -17.11
C THR A 64 -9.40 -5.48 -18.07
N ALA A 65 -10.38 -4.74 -17.56
CA ALA A 65 -11.33 -3.96 -18.34
C ALA A 65 -11.00 -2.46 -18.26
N ILE A 66 -10.18 -1.99 -19.20
CA ILE A 66 -9.81 -0.58 -19.31
C ILE A 66 -10.62 0.08 -20.42
N THR A 67 -11.44 1.04 -20.05
CA THR A 67 -12.22 1.88 -20.95
C THR A 67 -11.37 3.05 -21.43
N ASN A 68 -11.34 3.27 -22.75
CA ASN A 68 -10.73 4.45 -23.36
C ASN A 68 -11.81 5.50 -23.62
N LEU A 69 -11.70 6.66 -22.97
CA LEU A 69 -12.60 7.80 -23.09
C LEU A 69 -12.07 8.88 -24.06
N GLY A 70 -11.07 8.55 -24.88
CA GLY A 70 -10.44 9.46 -25.84
C GLY A 70 -9.33 10.31 -25.21
N PHE A 71 -9.63 11.05 -24.14
CA PHE A 71 -8.65 11.89 -23.43
C PHE A 71 -8.03 11.23 -22.20
N MET A 72 -8.57 10.08 -21.78
CA MET A 72 -8.10 9.29 -20.65
C MET A 72 -8.48 7.82 -20.82
N LYS A 73 -7.68 6.94 -20.22
CA LYS A 73 -8.01 5.53 -20.01
C LYS A 73 -8.32 5.32 -18.53
N MET A 74 -9.34 4.55 -18.21
CA MET A 74 -9.67 4.22 -16.83
C MET A 74 -10.20 2.80 -16.71
N GLY A 75 -10.00 2.18 -15.56
CA GLY A 75 -10.48 0.84 -15.29
C GLY A 75 -10.45 0.53 -13.82
N PHE A 76 -11.15 -0.53 -13.43
CA PHE A 76 -11.18 -1.05 -12.07
C PHE A 76 -10.89 -2.55 -12.08
N ASN A 77 -10.39 -3.06 -10.97
CA ASN A 77 -10.38 -4.49 -10.74
C ASN A 77 -11.83 -4.97 -10.47
N LYS A 78 -12.03 -6.29 -10.49
CA LYS A 78 -13.37 -6.91 -10.47
C LYS A 78 -14.21 -6.50 -9.25
N ASP A 79 -13.58 -6.34 -8.09
CA ASP A 79 -14.24 -5.96 -6.83
C ASP A 79 -14.24 -4.44 -6.59
N GLN A 80 -13.71 -3.65 -7.53
CA GLN A 80 -13.60 -2.19 -7.47
C GLN A 80 -12.79 -1.67 -6.28
N SER A 81 -11.96 -2.51 -5.67
CA SER A 81 -11.06 -2.08 -4.59
C SER A 81 -9.86 -1.27 -5.10
N MET A 82 -9.57 -1.34 -6.40
CA MET A 82 -8.51 -0.58 -7.06
C MET A 82 -8.94 -0.07 -8.43
N GLY A 83 -8.67 1.20 -8.69
CA GLY A 83 -8.86 1.84 -9.98
C GLY A 83 -7.57 2.42 -10.56
N ILE A 84 -7.54 2.58 -11.88
CA ILE A 84 -6.51 3.33 -12.59
C ILE A 84 -7.14 4.46 -13.40
N GLN A 85 -6.40 5.55 -13.55
CA GLN A 85 -6.65 6.58 -14.54
C GLN A 85 -5.32 6.97 -15.21
N ILE A 86 -5.29 6.94 -16.53
CA ILE A 86 -4.10 7.25 -17.34
C ILE A 86 -4.47 8.31 -18.37
N LYS A 87 -3.83 9.47 -18.29
CA LYS A 87 -3.78 10.44 -19.38
C LYS A 87 -2.39 10.36 -19.98
N SER A 88 -2.30 9.85 -21.22
CA SER A 88 -1.03 9.65 -21.91
C SER A 88 -0.15 10.90 -21.82
N ASP A 89 1.12 10.71 -21.50
CA ASP A 89 2.13 11.77 -21.36
C ASP A 89 1.84 12.86 -20.33
N LYS A 90 0.79 12.73 -19.49
CA LYS A 90 0.37 13.77 -18.56
C LYS A 90 0.19 13.29 -17.13
N GLU A 91 -0.58 12.23 -16.92
CA GLU A 91 -1.04 11.86 -15.58
C GLU A 91 -1.23 10.35 -15.46
N CYS A 92 -0.83 9.79 -14.33
CA CYS A 92 -1.15 8.43 -13.93
C CYS A 92 -1.63 8.42 -12.48
N VAL A 93 -2.77 7.78 -12.23
CA VAL A 93 -3.44 7.76 -10.93
C VAL A 93 -3.82 6.34 -10.58
N ILE A 94 -3.56 5.95 -9.33
CA ILE A 94 -4.13 4.76 -8.70
C ILE A 94 -5.12 5.20 -7.63
N THR A 95 -6.32 4.64 -7.65
CA THR A 95 -7.35 4.93 -6.65
C THR A 95 -7.73 3.69 -5.86
N THR A 96 -8.10 3.87 -4.61
CA THR A 96 -8.76 2.86 -3.76
C THR A 96 -9.89 3.50 -2.96
N PRO A 97 -10.77 2.71 -2.32
CA PRO A 97 -11.60 3.21 -1.22
C PRO A 97 -10.76 3.87 -0.12
N SER A 98 -11.39 4.72 0.70
CA SER A 98 -10.72 5.37 1.84
C SER A 98 -10.11 4.36 2.80
N GLN A 99 -8.89 4.62 3.26
CA GLN A 99 -8.17 3.71 4.15
C GLN A 99 -7.84 4.40 5.47
N ARG A 100 -8.09 3.72 6.59
CA ARG A 100 -7.76 4.24 7.93
C ARG A 100 -6.32 3.94 8.36
N ILE A 101 -5.42 3.75 7.39
CA ILE A 101 -4.03 3.38 7.65
C ILE A 101 -3.21 4.66 7.87
N ASN A 102 -2.55 4.73 9.01
CA ASN A 102 -1.60 5.79 9.31
C ASN A 102 -0.31 5.59 8.48
N GLY A 103 0.28 6.68 8.01
CA GLY A 103 1.55 6.64 7.28
C GLY A 103 1.47 6.27 5.79
N LEU A 104 0.28 6.23 5.18
CA LEU A 104 0.13 6.00 3.73
C LEU A 104 0.91 7.02 2.91
N THR A 105 0.85 8.30 3.29
CA THR A 105 1.65 9.35 2.64
C THR A 105 3.15 9.04 2.72
N THR A 106 3.64 8.61 3.88
CA THR A 106 5.05 8.24 4.08
C THR A 106 5.45 7.03 3.23
N GLN A 107 4.60 6.00 3.15
CA GLN A 107 4.86 4.83 2.30
C GLN A 107 4.87 5.20 0.82
N PHE A 108 3.90 6.01 0.38
CA PHE A 108 3.80 6.50 -0.98
C PHE A 108 5.02 7.31 -1.40
N LEU A 109 5.36 8.34 -0.61
CA LEU A 109 6.52 9.19 -0.83
C LEU A 109 7.84 8.41 -0.71
N GLY A 110 7.90 7.41 0.16
CA GLY A 110 9.02 6.48 0.26
C GLY A 110 9.21 5.66 -1.02
N ALA A 111 8.14 5.15 -1.63
CA ALA A 111 8.22 4.46 -2.92
C ALA A 111 8.71 5.39 -4.04
N VAL A 112 8.20 6.63 -4.09
CA VAL A 112 8.65 7.64 -5.06
C VAL A 112 10.14 7.97 -4.86
N SER A 113 10.56 8.24 -3.62
CA SER A 113 11.95 8.62 -3.30
C SER A 113 12.92 7.51 -3.70
N ARG A 114 12.59 6.25 -3.35
CA ARG A 114 13.40 5.07 -3.71
C ARG A 114 13.51 4.90 -5.22
N TYR A 115 12.38 4.96 -5.94
CA TYR A 115 12.38 4.76 -7.39
C TYR A 115 13.14 5.88 -8.12
N ALA A 116 12.97 7.12 -7.68
CA ALA A 116 13.63 8.27 -8.28
C ALA A 116 15.11 8.43 -7.90
N ASN A 117 15.61 7.61 -6.97
CA ASN A 117 16.90 7.82 -6.29
C ASN A 117 17.04 9.27 -5.77
N ALA A 118 15.97 9.77 -5.13
CA ALA A 118 15.87 11.12 -4.60
C ALA A 118 15.99 11.13 -3.07
N PRO A 119 16.33 12.28 -2.45
CA PRO A 119 16.20 12.45 -1.00
C PRO A 119 14.79 12.10 -0.52
N SER A 120 14.69 11.68 0.75
CA SER A 120 13.40 11.37 1.37
C SER A 120 12.42 12.53 1.25
N LEU A 121 11.26 12.25 0.66
CA LEU A 121 10.13 13.17 0.59
C LEU A 121 9.24 13.02 1.82
N ASP A 122 8.83 14.13 2.43
CA ASP A 122 8.09 14.15 3.69
C ASP A 122 6.65 14.72 3.56
N LYS A 123 6.34 15.43 2.47
CA LYS A 123 5.04 16.06 2.26
C LYS A 123 4.53 15.96 0.82
N VAL A 124 3.22 16.01 0.66
CA VAL A 124 2.55 16.20 -0.63
C VAL A 124 1.98 17.63 -0.72
N PRO A 125 1.96 18.27 -1.91
CA PRO A 125 2.59 17.80 -3.14
C PRO A 125 4.12 17.85 -3.07
N SER A 126 4.78 16.92 -3.77
CA SER A 126 6.25 16.86 -3.91
C SER A 126 6.65 16.81 -5.38
N LYS A 127 7.71 17.51 -5.77
CA LYS A 127 8.21 17.52 -7.16
C LYS A 127 9.51 16.73 -7.27
N VAL A 128 9.56 15.75 -8.16
CA VAL A 128 10.75 14.91 -8.40
C VAL A 128 10.92 14.63 -9.89
N ASN A 129 12.17 14.49 -10.35
CA ASN A 129 12.46 14.08 -11.71
C ASN A 129 12.43 12.55 -11.84
N ILE A 130 11.66 12.03 -12.80
CA ILE A 130 11.69 10.63 -13.22
C ILE A 130 12.19 10.61 -14.66
N ASN A 131 13.28 9.90 -14.93
CA ASN A 131 13.88 9.81 -16.27
C ASN A 131 14.10 11.20 -16.92
N GLY A 132 14.59 12.17 -16.13
CA GLY A 132 14.86 13.55 -16.58
C GLY A 132 13.62 14.45 -16.73
N VAL A 133 12.41 13.94 -16.46
CA VAL A 133 11.15 14.69 -16.58
C VAL A 133 10.61 15.03 -15.20
N PRO A 134 10.21 16.30 -14.94
CA PRO A 134 9.64 16.68 -13.65
C PRO A 134 8.19 16.18 -13.50
N PHE A 135 7.92 15.51 -12.39
CA PHE A 135 6.58 15.09 -11.96
C PHE A 135 6.25 15.66 -10.58
N ILE A 136 4.97 15.96 -10.36
CA ILE A 136 4.35 16.33 -9.10
C ILE A 136 3.61 15.10 -8.58
N PHE A 137 3.92 14.72 -7.35
CA PHE A 137 3.30 13.64 -6.62
C PHE A 137 2.39 14.21 -5.56
N HIS A 138 1.12 13.83 -5.56
CA HIS A 138 0.19 14.20 -4.51
C HIS A 138 -0.78 13.07 -4.20
N HIS A 139 -1.50 13.22 -3.10
CA HIS A 139 -2.50 12.28 -2.65
C HIS A 139 -3.79 13.05 -2.33
N ASP A 140 -4.94 12.63 -2.88
CA ASP A 140 -6.26 13.09 -2.42
C ASP A 140 -6.95 12.01 -1.59
N ARG A 141 -7.51 12.41 -0.45
CA ARG A 141 -8.20 11.55 0.52
C ARG A 141 -9.69 11.87 0.68
N LYS A 142 -10.23 12.77 -0.15
CA LYS A 142 -11.63 13.20 -0.09
C LYS A 142 -12.52 12.23 -0.88
N GLY A 143 -13.08 11.23 -0.19
CA GLY A 143 -14.01 10.25 -0.79
C GLY A 143 -13.36 8.98 -1.34
N GLY A 144 -12.05 8.81 -1.12
CA GLY A 144 -11.25 7.65 -1.50
C GLY A 144 -9.78 7.88 -1.11
N GLU A 145 -8.85 7.03 -1.55
CA GLU A 145 -7.41 7.32 -1.55
C GLU A 145 -6.95 7.35 -3.02
N ALA A 146 -6.33 8.45 -3.45
CA ALA A 146 -5.86 8.63 -4.83
C ALA A 146 -4.37 9.00 -4.88
N TYR A 147 -3.52 8.10 -5.35
CA TYR A 147 -2.09 8.32 -5.53
C TYR A 147 -1.83 8.86 -6.94
N VAL A 148 -1.40 10.12 -7.03
CA VAL A 148 -1.30 10.84 -8.31
C VAL A 148 0.15 11.12 -8.68
N MET A 149 0.47 10.85 -9.95
CA MET A 149 1.69 11.27 -10.64
C MET A 149 1.30 12.19 -11.80
N LEU A 150 1.58 13.49 -11.68
CA LEU A 150 1.26 14.51 -12.68
C LEU A 150 2.53 15.10 -13.26
N LYS A 151 2.68 15.14 -14.58
CA LYS A 151 3.80 15.81 -15.23
C LYS A 151 3.73 17.31 -14.95
N ALA A 152 4.83 17.92 -14.51
CA ALA A 152 4.81 19.31 -14.01
C ALA A 152 4.44 20.37 -15.08
N ASN A 153 4.45 20.01 -16.36
CA ASN A 153 4.11 20.88 -17.49
C ASN A 153 2.88 20.38 -18.28
N GLY A 154 2.05 19.50 -17.68
CA GLY A 154 0.96 18.76 -18.34
C GLY A 154 -0.38 19.48 -18.40
#